data_AF-A0A9P7VJY6-F1
#
_entry.id   AF-A0A9P7VJY6-F1
#
_cell.length_a   1.000
_cell.length_b   1.000
_cell.length_c   1.000
_cell.angle_alpha   90.00
_cell.angle_beta   90.00
_cell.angle_gamma   90.00
#
_symmetry.space_group_name_H-M   'P 1'
#
loop_
_entity.id
_entity.type
_entity.pdbx_description
1 polymer ?
#
loop_
_entity_poly.entity_id
_entity_poly.type
_entity_poly.pdbx_seq_one_letter_code
_entity_poly.pdbx_strand_id
1 'polypeptide(L)'
;MVIDQFNAAHTVEDLLRNYLYPSEPLLKTDHLWSLFDVSWKKISLSLALFSNVLNAVCNAPVFLSFVIKDLSAIFQQIDVRAEQADFFSAEVSPLRNRGKTPTSLYSPRYINFFNTVWLLLNDIVIGSAIGSFLCDNHIVLASMLNSMVDNILIQWTQWVLHWLDSWPAGLKLNTELSRFYSQTFIDLIAIWGRVLQSGAPHLPTIIYFFGIASWGGATLFISLFSDLLAILTAHIYVCYFVSNAVYARLLTAAGSLWNLSRGKRYNTLRNRTDTREYDIDQLVFGTILFTLLAFLFPTILVYYSLFALMRLAIILVQACLETQLAFMNHFPLFALMLRVKDQWRLPGFVFGFVSFCVTDIPLGGIYFILERNKHVLVIQSLPVPFSSIFFQYIRLSSRLASHYNPLRLLRRLLTGKLLEPIPRYSIRYSKSTKKRTE
;
A
#
# COMPACT_ATOMS: atom_id res chain seq x y z
N MET A 1 5.28 15.98 -6.34
CA MET A 1 4.00 16.64 -6.67
C MET A 1 3.71 16.43 -8.15
N VAL A 2 2.48 16.08 -8.52
CA VAL A 2 2.01 16.02 -9.92
C VAL A 2 1.74 17.44 -10.42
N ILE A 3 1.18 18.32 -9.60
CA ILE A 3 0.69 19.63 -10.05
C ILE A 3 1.81 20.69 -10.23
N ASP A 4 2.96 20.56 -9.55
CA ASP A 4 4.13 21.45 -9.79
C ASP A 4 4.68 21.26 -11.20
N GLN A 5 4.60 20.03 -11.74
CA GLN A 5 5.11 19.71 -13.08
C GLN A 5 4.21 20.25 -14.21
N PHE A 6 2.98 20.67 -13.92
CA PHE A 6 2.03 21.19 -14.92
C PHE A 6 1.91 22.72 -14.91
N ASN A 7 2.75 23.41 -14.14
CA ASN A 7 2.57 24.82 -13.89
C ASN A 7 3.17 25.71 -14.99
N ALA A 8 2.45 25.84 -16.11
CA ALA A 8 2.78 26.79 -17.18
C ALA A 8 2.60 28.26 -16.76
N ALA A 9 2.02 28.52 -15.60
CA ALA A 9 1.76 29.89 -15.17
C ALA A 9 3.06 30.66 -14.90
N HIS A 10 4.17 29.99 -14.55
CA HIS A 10 5.45 30.69 -14.35
C HIS A 10 5.97 31.33 -15.63
N THR A 11 5.91 30.62 -16.76
CA THR A 11 6.40 31.13 -18.05
C THR A 11 5.47 32.21 -18.61
N VAL A 12 4.16 32.05 -18.44
CA VAL A 12 3.17 33.09 -18.81
C VAL A 12 3.34 34.33 -17.93
N GLU A 13 3.54 34.16 -16.64
CA GLU A 13 3.75 35.24 -15.68
C GLU A 13 5.07 35.98 -15.94
N ASP A 14 6.16 35.26 -16.29
CA ASP A 14 7.43 35.87 -16.70
C ASP A 14 7.31 36.65 -18.03
N LEU A 15 6.57 36.13 -19.01
CA LEU A 15 6.32 36.80 -20.28
C LEU A 15 5.45 38.05 -20.12
N LEU A 16 4.43 37.99 -19.25
CA LEU A 16 3.50 39.08 -18.99
C LEU A 16 4.00 40.09 -17.97
N ARG A 17 5.05 39.76 -17.18
CA ARG A 17 5.64 40.62 -16.15
C ARG A 17 6.11 41.97 -16.67
N ASN A 18 6.51 42.02 -17.95
CA ASN A 18 6.95 43.22 -18.63
C ASN A 18 5.79 44.09 -19.16
N TYR A 19 4.57 43.56 -19.19
CA TYR A 19 3.40 44.19 -19.84
C TYR A 19 2.23 44.47 -18.89
N LEU A 20 2.15 43.81 -17.73
CA LEU A 20 1.08 44.00 -16.75
C LEU A 20 1.60 44.74 -15.50
N TYR A 21 1.01 45.90 -15.19
CA TYR A 21 1.18 46.53 -13.88
C TYR A 21 0.62 45.60 -12.79
N PRO A 22 1.25 45.54 -11.59
CA PRO A 22 0.74 44.74 -10.48
C PRO A 22 -0.69 45.19 -10.17
N SER A 23 -1.65 44.29 -10.39
CA SER A 23 -3.04 44.52 -10.04
C SER A 23 -3.16 44.82 -8.55
N GLU A 24 -3.87 45.89 -8.20
CA GLU A 24 -4.13 46.27 -6.80
C GLU A 24 -4.66 45.08 -5.98
N PRO A 25 -4.23 44.90 -4.72
CA PRO A 25 -4.76 43.87 -3.85
C PRO A 25 -6.17 44.27 -3.41
N LEU A 26 -7.19 43.88 -4.18
CA LEU A 26 -8.58 44.15 -3.81
C LEU A 26 -9.20 42.95 -3.10
N LEU A 27 -9.01 42.92 -1.79
CA LEU A 27 -9.95 42.37 -0.83
C LEU A 27 -9.74 43.15 0.47
N LYS A 28 -10.59 44.15 0.71
CA LYS A 28 -10.70 44.82 2.01
C LYS A 28 -10.90 43.72 3.05
N THR A 29 -10.00 43.63 4.03
CA THR A 29 -10.17 42.71 5.15
C THR A 29 -11.35 43.19 5.98
N ASP A 30 -12.52 42.59 5.75
CA ASP A 30 -13.68 42.77 6.61
C ASP A 30 -13.34 42.34 8.05
N HIS A 31 -14.03 42.91 9.05
CA HIS A 31 -13.85 42.59 10.47
C HIS A 31 -13.97 41.07 10.77
N LEU A 32 -14.68 40.31 9.92
CA LEU A 32 -14.77 38.86 10.03
C LEU A 32 -13.44 38.15 9.74
N TRP A 33 -12.65 38.66 8.79
CA TRP A 33 -11.37 38.07 8.42
C TRP A 33 -10.28 38.32 9.46
N SER A 34 -10.29 39.48 10.13
CA SER A 34 -9.36 39.74 11.23
C SER A 34 -9.63 38.84 12.44
N LEU A 35 -10.91 38.57 12.75
CA LEU A 35 -11.31 37.59 13.78
C LEU A 35 -10.89 36.16 13.42
N PHE A 36 -11.09 35.77 12.15
CA PHE A 36 -10.61 34.48 11.64
C PHE A 36 -9.09 34.36 11.78
N ASP A 37 -8.33 35.40 11.46
CA ASP A 37 -6.86 35.38 11.52
C ASP A 37 -6.32 35.18 12.94
N VAL A 38 -6.92 35.86 13.92
CA VAL A 38 -6.57 35.69 15.34
C VAL A 38 -6.93 34.29 15.83
N SER A 39 -8.10 33.78 15.45
CA SER A 39 -8.58 32.44 15.83
C SER A 39 -7.73 31.34 15.17
N TRP A 40 -7.42 31.51 13.89
CA TRP A 40 -6.62 30.58 13.11
C TRP A 40 -5.19 30.46 13.64
N LYS A 41 -4.55 31.57 14.06
CA LYS A 41 -3.21 31.50 14.68
C LYS A 41 -3.17 30.59 15.92
N LYS A 42 -4.22 30.64 16.75
CA LYS A 42 -4.34 29.77 17.94
C LYS A 42 -4.58 28.32 17.52
N ILE A 43 -5.49 28.09 16.59
CA ILE A 43 -5.82 26.76 16.07
C ILE A 43 -4.61 26.12 15.38
N SER A 44 -3.91 26.85 14.51
CA SER A 44 -2.75 26.35 13.77
C SER A 44 -1.61 25.92 14.70
N LEU A 45 -1.38 26.66 15.79
CA LEU A 45 -0.39 26.29 16.80
C LEU A 45 -0.78 24.99 17.52
N SER A 46 -2.04 24.88 17.96
CA SER A 46 -2.56 23.66 18.59
C SER A 46 -2.50 22.45 17.66
N LEU A 47 -2.87 22.66 16.39
CA LEU A 47 -2.87 21.63 15.34
C LEU A 47 -1.45 21.12 15.07
N ALA A 48 -0.47 22.02 14.97
CA ALA A 48 0.94 21.66 14.76
C ALA A 48 1.55 20.95 15.98
N LEU A 49 1.24 21.40 17.20
CA LEU A 49 1.70 20.72 18.42
C LEU A 49 1.13 19.30 18.50
N PHE A 50 -0.17 19.15 18.24
CA PHE A 50 -0.83 17.85 18.24
C PHE A 50 -0.26 16.91 17.18
N SER A 51 -0.04 17.42 15.96
CA SER A 51 0.59 16.65 14.88
C SER A 51 2.00 16.20 15.25
N ASN A 52 2.84 17.08 15.81
CA ASN A 52 4.19 16.73 16.23
C ASN A 52 4.20 15.60 17.28
N VAL A 53 3.26 15.62 18.23
CA VAL A 53 3.11 14.55 19.22
C VAL A 53 2.71 13.23 18.54
N LEU A 54 1.72 13.26 17.65
CA LEU A 54 1.28 12.06 16.93
C LEU A 54 2.37 11.49 16.03
N ASN A 55 3.10 12.35 15.31
CA ASN A 55 4.25 11.96 14.49
C ASN A 55 5.36 11.34 15.36
N ALA A 56 5.63 11.88 16.55
CA ALA A 56 6.61 11.30 17.47
C ALA A 56 6.20 9.89 17.94
N VAL A 57 4.92 9.70 18.28
CA VAL A 57 4.38 8.39 18.67
C VAL A 57 4.43 7.40 17.51
N CYS A 58 4.01 7.80 16.30
CA CYS A 58 3.98 6.92 15.13
C CYS A 58 5.39 6.55 14.64
N ASN A 59 6.38 7.42 14.86
CA ASN A 59 7.78 7.18 14.51
C ASN A 59 8.62 6.60 15.67
N ALA A 60 7.99 6.26 16.79
CA ALA A 60 8.69 5.65 17.91
C ALA A 60 9.27 4.28 17.48
N PRO A 61 10.55 4.01 17.78
CA PRO A 61 11.15 2.72 17.48
C PRO A 61 10.57 1.64 18.39
N VAL A 62 10.18 0.53 17.78
CA VAL A 62 9.92 -0.75 18.45
C VAL A 62 11.21 -1.57 18.44
N PHE A 63 11.22 -2.63 19.26
CA PHE A 63 12.31 -3.62 19.33
C PHE A 63 12.86 -3.97 17.94
N LEU A 64 14.20 -4.00 17.80
CA LEU A 64 14.93 -4.33 16.55
C LEU A 64 14.72 -3.36 15.36
N SER A 65 14.64 -2.05 15.62
CA SER A 65 14.67 -0.98 14.58
C SER A 65 13.43 -0.88 13.68
N PHE A 66 12.33 -1.57 14.02
CA PHE A 66 11.04 -1.41 13.34
C PHE A 66 10.31 -0.18 13.86
N VAL A 67 9.61 0.54 12.98
CA VAL A 67 8.77 1.68 13.37
C VAL A 67 7.33 1.21 13.57
N ILE A 68 6.62 1.72 14.58
CA ILE A 68 5.24 1.28 14.91
C ILE A 68 4.31 1.36 13.68
N LYS A 69 4.43 2.42 12.88
CA LYS A 69 3.59 2.61 11.68
C LYS A 69 3.83 1.60 10.56
N ASP A 70 4.97 0.91 10.56
CA ASP A 70 5.22 -0.17 9.60
C ASP A 70 4.51 -1.47 10.01
N LEU A 71 4.19 -1.62 11.30
CA LEU A 71 3.52 -2.80 11.86
C LEU A 71 1.99 -2.70 11.80
N SER A 72 1.42 -1.51 12.04
CA SER A 72 -0.04 -1.32 12.15
C SER A 72 -0.56 -0.23 11.22
N ALA A 73 -1.64 -0.54 10.51
CA ALA A 73 -2.27 0.34 9.54
C ALA A 73 -2.93 1.54 10.25
N ILE A 74 -3.39 1.34 11.48
CA ILE A 74 -3.97 2.41 12.31
C ILE A 74 -2.93 3.50 12.57
N PHE A 75 -1.73 3.13 13.02
CA PHE A 75 -0.65 4.10 13.25
C PHE A 75 -0.19 4.75 11.95
N GLN A 76 -0.19 4.02 10.83
CA GLN A 76 0.06 4.62 9.52
C GLN A 76 -0.99 5.67 9.16
N GLN A 77 -2.28 5.40 9.42
CA GLN A 77 -3.35 6.34 9.13
C GLN A 77 -3.33 7.56 10.06
N ILE A 78 -2.98 7.39 11.33
CA ILE A 78 -2.77 8.49 12.28
C ILE A 78 -1.62 9.39 11.80
N ASP A 79 -0.50 8.82 11.34
CA ASP A 79 0.63 9.57 10.75
C ASP A 79 0.22 10.33 9.48
N VAL A 80 -0.73 9.81 8.69
CA VAL A 80 -1.31 10.56 7.55
C VAL A 80 -2.15 11.75 8.03
N ARG A 81 -2.97 11.56 9.08
CA ARG A 81 -3.79 12.65 9.64
C ARG A 81 -2.95 13.75 10.27
N ALA A 82 -1.87 13.39 10.95
CA ALA A 82 -0.89 14.32 11.48
C ALA A 82 -0.25 15.13 10.33
N GLU A 83 0.24 14.49 9.27
CA GLU A 83 0.80 15.18 8.09
C GLU A 83 -0.22 16.13 7.43
N GLN A 84 -1.50 15.73 7.35
CA GLN A 84 -2.58 16.58 6.83
C GLN A 84 -2.83 17.79 7.74
N ALA A 85 -2.83 17.60 9.06
CA ALA A 85 -2.92 18.66 10.05
C ALA A 85 -1.79 19.68 9.92
N ASP A 86 -0.53 19.23 9.86
CA ASP A 86 0.62 20.11 9.63
C ASP A 86 0.50 20.87 8.31
N PHE A 87 0.12 20.18 7.23
CA PHE A 87 -0.11 20.82 5.94
C PHE A 87 -1.17 21.92 6.01
N PHE A 88 -2.31 21.68 6.69
CA PHE A 88 -3.33 22.71 6.87
C PHE A 88 -2.81 23.91 7.67
N SER A 89 -2.08 23.66 8.76
CA SER A 89 -1.52 24.73 9.59
C SER A 89 -0.60 25.68 8.79
N ALA A 90 0.19 25.11 7.87
CA ALA A 90 1.16 25.84 7.06
C ALA A 90 0.51 26.57 5.87
N GLU A 91 -0.48 25.95 5.21
CA GLU A 91 -0.94 26.39 3.89
C GLU A 91 -2.05 27.45 3.92
N VAL A 92 -2.80 27.60 5.02
CA VAL A 92 -3.91 28.58 5.10
C VAL A 92 -3.41 30.03 5.05
N SER A 93 -2.33 30.36 5.75
CA SER A 93 -1.77 31.71 5.79
C SER A 93 -1.30 32.24 4.42
N PRO A 94 -0.52 31.47 3.61
CA PRO A 94 -0.13 31.92 2.28
C PRO A 94 -1.30 31.98 1.29
N LEU A 95 -2.30 31.09 1.39
CA LEU A 95 -3.48 31.11 0.51
C LEU A 95 -4.38 32.32 0.73
N ARG A 96 -4.44 32.83 1.97
CA ARG A 96 -5.18 34.06 2.28
C ARG A 96 -4.52 35.30 1.69
N ASN A 97 -3.18 35.32 1.64
CA ASN A 97 -2.40 36.44 1.10
C ASN A 97 -2.19 36.36 -0.42
N ARG A 98 -3.25 36.04 -1.18
CA ARG A 98 -3.20 35.86 -2.66
C ARG A 98 -2.46 36.99 -3.37
N GLY A 99 -2.70 38.24 -2.96
CA GLY A 99 -2.11 39.42 -3.60
C GLY A 99 -0.59 39.55 -3.49
N LYS A 100 0.08 38.73 -2.65
CA LYS A 100 1.55 38.76 -2.47
C LYS A 100 2.26 37.60 -3.15
N THR A 101 1.54 36.56 -3.56
CA THR A 101 2.13 35.33 -4.13
C THR A 101 1.95 35.30 -5.64
N PRO A 102 3.00 34.99 -6.42
CA PRO A 102 2.86 34.81 -7.86
C PRO A 102 1.86 33.69 -8.17
N THR A 103 1.09 33.86 -9.24
CA THR A 103 0.01 32.97 -9.66
C THR A 103 0.51 31.56 -9.93
N SER A 104 1.73 31.44 -10.43
CA SER A 104 2.46 30.18 -10.56
C SER A 104 2.58 29.44 -9.24
N LEU A 105 3.00 30.06 -8.15
CA LEU A 105 3.10 29.36 -6.87
C LEU A 105 1.73 29.17 -6.19
N TYR A 106 0.78 30.07 -6.44
CA TYR A 106 -0.54 30.05 -5.82
C TYR A 106 -1.43 28.92 -6.34
N SER A 107 -1.50 28.74 -7.67
CA SER A 107 -2.38 27.74 -8.31
C SER A 107 -2.17 26.30 -7.79
N PRO A 108 -0.95 25.71 -7.80
CA PRO A 108 -0.72 24.36 -7.30
C PRO A 108 -1.01 24.23 -5.80
N ARG A 109 -0.70 25.25 -5.00
CA ARG A 109 -1.00 25.29 -3.56
C ARG A 109 -2.50 25.27 -3.31
N TYR A 110 -3.25 26.09 -4.02
CA TYR A 110 -4.70 26.15 -3.95
C TYR A 110 -5.32 24.81 -4.34
N ILE A 111 -4.90 24.21 -5.46
CA ILE A 111 -5.41 22.93 -5.93
C ILE A 111 -5.15 21.83 -4.92
N ASN A 112 -3.93 21.73 -4.39
CA ASN A 112 -3.58 20.73 -3.37
C ASN A 112 -4.36 20.92 -2.07
N PHE A 113 -4.52 22.17 -1.63
CA PHE A 113 -5.25 22.50 -0.41
C PHE A 113 -6.70 22.05 -0.51
N PHE A 114 -7.42 22.50 -1.55
CA PHE A 114 -8.81 22.13 -1.74
C PHE A 114 -8.96 20.64 -2.06
N ASN A 115 -8.02 20.01 -2.76
CA ASN A 115 -8.02 18.55 -2.92
C ASN A 115 -7.99 17.84 -1.56
N THR A 116 -7.10 18.26 -0.65
CA THR A 116 -7.00 17.68 0.68
C THR A 116 -8.28 17.90 1.50
N VAL A 117 -8.87 19.11 1.43
CA VAL A 117 -10.16 19.40 2.09
C VAL A 117 -11.26 18.49 1.56
N TRP A 118 -11.39 18.37 0.23
CA TRP A 118 -12.43 17.56 -0.41
C TRP A 118 -12.27 16.07 -0.10
N LEU A 119 -11.04 15.55 -0.06
CA LEU A 119 -10.81 14.17 0.35
C LEU A 119 -11.17 13.95 1.81
N LEU A 120 -10.73 14.82 2.72
CA LEU A 120 -11.03 14.70 4.14
C LEU A 120 -12.54 14.75 4.41
N LEU A 121 -13.25 15.67 3.76
CA LEU A 121 -14.69 15.80 3.92
C LEU A 121 -15.43 14.56 3.41
N ASN A 122 -15.12 14.08 2.20
CA ASN A 122 -15.73 12.85 1.68
C ASN A 122 -15.42 11.64 2.56
N ASP A 123 -14.19 11.54 3.05
CA ASP A 123 -13.77 10.44 3.90
C ASP A 123 -14.50 10.44 5.26
N ILE A 124 -14.70 11.61 5.88
CA ILE A 124 -15.50 11.76 7.11
C ILE A 124 -16.98 11.45 6.84
N VAL A 125 -17.55 11.92 5.72
CA VAL A 125 -18.96 11.66 5.38
C VAL A 125 -19.21 10.16 5.14
N ILE A 126 -18.34 9.50 4.38
CA ILE A 126 -18.44 8.05 4.17
C ILE A 126 -18.19 7.31 5.49
N GLY A 127 -17.21 7.78 6.27
CA GLY A 127 -16.85 7.21 7.57
C GLY A 127 -17.97 7.30 8.61
N SER A 128 -18.69 8.42 8.68
CA SER A 128 -19.83 8.58 9.59
C SER A 128 -21.01 7.70 9.18
N ALA A 129 -21.27 7.54 7.88
CA ALA A 129 -22.29 6.62 7.37
C ALA A 129 -21.95 5.15 7.72
N ILE A 130 -20.71 4.72 7.44
CA ILE A 130 -20.20 3.39 7.83
C ILE A 130 -20.27 3.22 9.35
N GLY A 131 -19.81 4.22 10.10
CA GLY A 131 -19.75 4.19 11.56
C GLY A 131 -21.12 4.04 12.21
N SER A 132 -22.11 4.79 11.72
CA SER A 132 -23.50 4.69 12.19
C SER A 132 -24.06 3.28 11.92
N PHE A 133 -23.85 2.77 10.70
CA PHE A 133 -24.27 1.40 10.36
C PHE A 133 -23.61 0.33 11.26
N LEU A 134 -22.31 0.47 11.55
CA LEU A 134 -21.60 -0.44 12.46
C LEU A 134 -22.14 -0.36 13.89
N CYS A 135 -22.36 0.85 14.41
CA CYS A 135 -22.88 1.04 15.76
C CYS A 135 -24.27 0.44 15.92
N ASP A 136 -25.16 0.63 14.93
CA ASP A 136 -26.53 0.11 14.99
C ASP A 136 -26.57 -1.42 14.89
N ASN A 137 -25.66 -2.03 14.11
CA ASN A 137 -25.69 -3.46 13.78
C ASN A 137 -24.57 -4.29 14.45
N HIS A 138 -23.86 -3.74 15.43
CA HIS A 138 -22.64 -4.33 15.99
C HIS A 138 -22.80 -5.78 16.49
N ILE A 139 -23.95 -6.14 17.07
CA ILE A 139 -24.22 -7.50 17.57
C ILE A 139 -24.34 -8.50 16.41
N VAL A 140 -25.12 -8.16 15.38
CA VAL A 140 -25.35 -9.01 14.21
C VAL A 140 -24.05 -9.16 13.42
N LEU A 141 -23.34 -8.06 13.20
CA LEU A 141 -22.04 -8.06 12.51
C LEU A 141 -21.00 -8.89 13.27
N ALA A 142 -20.98 -8.82 14.60
CA ALA A 142 -20.07 -9.63 15.42
C ALA A 142 -20.38 -11.12 15.32
N SER A 143 -21.66 -11.49 15.35
CA SER A 143 -22.08 -12.88 15.15
C SER A 143 -21.69 -13.39 13.76
N MET A 144 -21.95 -12.60 12.71
CA MET A 144 -21.55 -12.95 11.33
C MET A 144 -20.04 -13.11 11.21
N LEU A 145 -19.26 -12.17 11.76
CA LEU A 145 -17.80 -12.24 11.74
C LEU A 145 -17.28 -13.47 12.49
N ASN A 146 -17.82 -13.74 13.68
CA ASN A 146 -17.45 -14.92 14.45
C ASN A 146 -17.73 -16.21 13.69
N SER A 147 -18.92 -16.33 13.09
CA SER A 147 -19.28 -17.49 12.26
C SER A 147 -18.39 -17.63 11.02
N MET A 148 -18.06 -16.52 10.34
CA MET A 148 -17.13 -16.56 9.21
C MET A 148 -15.73 -16.99 9.63
N VAL A 149 -15.22 -16.47 10.75
CA VAL A 149 -13.91 -16.83 11.29
C VAL A 149 -13.87 -18.31 11.66
N ASP A 150 -14.86 -18.81 12.39
CA ASP A 150 -14.92 -20.21 12.79
C ASP A 150 -15.05 -21.15 11.58
N ASN A 151 -15.97 -20.87 10.67
CA ASN A 151 -16.20 -21.71 9.49
C ASN A 151 -15.01 -21.72 8.53
N ILE A 152 -14.45 -20.55 8.20
CA ILE A 152 -13.43 -20.42 7.15
C ILE A 152 -12.02 -20.66 7.72
N LEU A 153 -11.66 -19.98 8.80
CA LEU A 153 -10.28 -20.02 9.29
C LEU A 153 -9.99 -21.28 10.12
N ILE A 154 -10.98 -21.80 10.84
CA ILE A 154 -10.80 -22.97 11.70
C ILE A 154 -11.32 -24.25 11.03
N GLN A 155 -12.63 -24.37 10.85
CA GLN A 155 -13.27 -25.63 10.41
C GLN A 155 -12.82 -26.05 9.01
N TRP A 156 -12.87 -25.15 8.03
CA TRP A 156 -12.45 -25.46 6.65
C TRP A 156 -10.97 -25.85 6.59
N THR A 157 -10.09 -25.13 7.31
CA THR A 157 -8.66 -25.45 7.34
C THR A 157 -8.40 -26.83 7.95
N GLN A 158 -9.07 -27.17 9.05
CA GLN A 158 -8.97 -28.51 9.67
C GLN A 158 -9.52 -29.60 8.74
N TRP A 159 -10.65 -29.35 8.08
CA TRP A 159 -11.22 -30.26 7.10
C TRP A 159 -10.25 -30.53 5.94
N VAL A 160 -9.61 -29.50 5.39
CA VAL A 160 -8.62 -29.68 4.33
C VAL A 160 -7.42 -30.51 4.83
N LEU A 161 -6.97 -30.32 6.07
CA LEU A 161 -5.87 -31.11 6.64
C LEU A 161 -6.25 -32.59 6.80
N HIS A 162 -7.47 -32.88 7.26
CA HIS A 162 -7.99 -34.25 7.31
C HIS A 162 -8.14 -34.86 5.91
N TRP A 163 -8.57 -34.07 4.93
CA TRP A 163 -8.67 -34.50 3.54
C TRP A 163 -7.29 -34.80 2.93
N LEU A 164 -6.27 -33.98 3.24
CA LEU A 164 -4.88 -34.23 2.83
C LEU A 164 -4.31 -35.50 3.46
N ASP A 165 -4.72 -35.85 4.68
CA ASP A 165 -4.32 -37.12 5.31
C ASP A 165 -5.00 -38.34 4.68
N SER A 166 -6.18 -38.14 4.09
CA SER A 166 -7.04 -39.18 3.51
C SER A 166 -6.83 -39.39 2.01
N TRP A 167 -5.59 -39.23 1.51
CA TRP A 167 -5.19 -39.47 0.11
C TRP A 167 -5.90 -38.56 -0.90
N PRO A 168 -5.56 -37.26 -0.91
CA PRO A 168 -6.23 -36.27 -1.75
C PRO A 168 -6.07 -36.59 -3.23
N ALA A 169 -7.16 -36.57 -3.99
CA ALA A 169 -7.18 -36.80 -5.44
C ALA A 169 -6.47 -38.10 -5.90
N GLY A 170 -6.42 -39.13 -5.05
CA GLY A 170 -5.75 -40.40 -5.35
C GLY A 170 -4.21 -40.35 -5.27
N LEU A 171 -3.65 -39.23 -4.78
CA LEU A 171 -2.21 -39.05 -4.64
C LEU A 171 -1.74 -39.76 -3.36
N LYS A 172 -0.96 -40.83 -3.53
CA LYS A 172 -0.41 -41.61 -2.41
C LYS A 172 0.71 -40.84 -1.72
N LEU A 173 0.34 -40.09 -0.69
CA LEU A 173 1.29 -39.42 0.20
C LEU A 173 1.96 -40.43 1.15
N ASN A 174 3.08 -40.02 1.75
CA ASN A 174 3.68 -40.78 2.82
C ASN A 174 2.76 -40.71 4.05
N THR A 175 2.20 -41.85 4.46
CA THR A 175 1.14 -41.91 5.47
C THR A 175 1.60 -41.43 6.83
N GLU A 176 2.80 -41.81 7.27
CA GLU A 176 3.31 -41.42 8.59
C GLU A 176 3.66 -39.94 8.65
N LEU A 177 4.30 -39.42 7.60
CA LEU A 177 4.63 -38.00 7.53
C LEU A 177 3.37 -37.13 7.39
N SER A 178 2.39 -37.58 6.58
CA SER A 178 1.11 -36.89 6.43
C SER A 178 0.36 -36.82 7.77
N ARG A 179 0.27 -37.95 8.48
CA ARG A 179 -0.38 -38.01 9.80
C ARG A 179 0.27 -37.06 10.79
N PHE A 180 1.60 -37.03 10.83
CA PHE A 180 2.37 -36.09 11.65
C PHE A 180 2.04 -34.63 11.32
N TYR A 181 2.04 -34.25 10.04
CA TYR A 181 1.73 -32.89 9.61
C TYR A 181 0.28 -32.49 9.94
N SER A 182 -0.68 -33.36 9.61
CA SER A 182 -2.10 -33.14 9.85
C SER A 182 -2.35 -32.89 11.34
N GLN A 183 -1.91 -33.80 12.22
CA GLN A 183 -2.08 -33.66 13.67
C GLN A 183 -1.44 -32.37 14.21
N THR A 184 -0.18 -32.11 13.84
CA THR A 184 0.55 -30.92 14.33
C THR A 184 -0.14 -29.62 13.93
N PHE A 185 -0.61 -29.50 12.68
CA PHE A 185 -1.27 -28.28 12.22
C PHE A 185 -2.70 -28.15 12.73
N ILE A 186 -3.45 -29.25 12.86
CA ILE A 186 -4.79 -29.24 13.48
C ILE A 186 -4.67 -28.76 14.93
N ASP A 187 -3.70 -29.27 15.69
CA ASP A 187 -3.48 -28.85 17.08
C ASP A 187 -3.14 -27.37 17.17
N LEU A 188 -2.27 -26.86 16.28
CA LEU A 188 -1.91 -25.45 16.20
C LEU A 188 -3.13 -24.57 15.88
N ILE A 189 -3.94 -24.97 14.90
CA ILE A 189 -5.17 -24.27 14.53
C ILE A 189 -6.18 -24.31 15.68
N ALA A 190 -6.31 -25.44 16.39
CA ALA A 190 -7.21 -25.58 17.53
C ALA A 190 -6.78 -24.71 18.72
N ILE A 191 -5.48 -24.59 18.99
CA ILE A 191 -4.95 -23.65 20.00
C ILE A 191 -5.38 -22.23 19.66
N TRP A 192 -5.18 -21.80 18.41
CA TRP A 192 -5.58 -20.46 18.00
C TRP A 192 -7.11 -20.26 17.99
N GLY A 193 -7.86 -21.29 17.59
CA GLY A 193 -9.32 -21.30 17.66
C GLY A 193 -9.82 -21.02 19.08
N ARG A 194 -9.21 -21.63 20.11
CA ARG A 194 -9.53 -21.32 21.52
C ARG A 194 -9.21 -19.88 21.93
N VAL A 195 -8.13 -19.31 21.40
CA VAL A 195 -7.79 -17.89 21.62
C VAL A 195 -8.85 -16.99 20.99
N LEU A 196 -9.27 -17.28 19.75
CA LEU A 196 -10.32 -16.53 19.06
C LEU A 196 -11.69 -16.66 19.75
N GLN A 197 -12.06 -17.86 20.20
CA GLN A 197 -13.29 -18.09 20.96
C GLN A 197 -13.30 -17.37 22.30
N SER A 198 -12.16 -17.30 23.00
CA SER A 198 -12.01 -16.46 24.20
C SER A 198 -12.23 -14.97 23.90
N GLY A 199 -11.85 -14.51 22.70
CA GLY A 199 -12.06 -13.13 22.25
C GLY A 199 -13.46 -12.85 21.68
N ALA A 200 -14.20 -13.88 21.27
CA ALA A 200 -15.50 -13.74 20.60
C ALA A 200 -16.55 -12.91 21.37
N PRO A 201 -16.68 -13.01 22.72
CA PRO A 201 -17.59 -12.17 23.49
C PRO A 201 -17.30 -10.67 23.38
N HIS A 202 -16.05 -10.29 23.05
CA HIS A 202 -15.63 -8.91 22.89
C HIS A 202 -15.78 -8.39 21.45
N LEU A 203 -16.14 -9.24 20.48
CA LEU A 203 -16.33 -8.79 19.08
C LEU A 203 -17.40 -7.70 18.92
N PRO A 204 -18.57 -7.74 19.60
CA PRO A 204 -19.55 -6.66 19.50
C PRO A 204 -19.00 -5.31 19.96
N THR A 205 -18.22 -5.28 21.05
CA THR A 205 -17.63 -4.05 21.56
C THR A 205 -16.51 -3.54 20.66
N ILE A 206 -15.71 -4.43 20.07
CA ILE A 206 -14.68 -4.07 19.08
C ILE A 206 -15.33 -3.45 17.82
N ILE A 207 -16.40 -4.06 17.30
CA ILE A 207 -17.11 -3.52 16.13
C ILE A 207 -17.78 -2.18 16.44
N TYR A 208 -18.36 -2.03 17.64
CA TYR A 208 -18.91 -0.76 18.09
C TYR A 208 -17.82 0.32 18.19
N PHE A 209 -16.64 -0.03 18.73
CA PHE A 209 -15.48 0.87 18.75
C PHE A 209 -15.01 1.23 17.34
N PHE A 210 -15.00 0.28 16.39
CA PHE A 210 -14.72 0.58 14.98
C PHE A 210 -15.76 1.57 14.44
N GLY A 211 -17.03 1.42 14.80
CA GLY A 211 -18.11 2.33 14.45
C GLY A 211 -17.83 3.77 14.92
N ILE A 212 -17.48 3.96 16.20
CA ILE A 212 -17.11 5.27 16.75
C ILE A 212 -15.85 5.83 16.05
N ALA A 213 -14.80 5.03 15.90
CA ALA A 213 -13.55 5.46 15.28
C ALA A 213 -13.73 5.88 13.81
N SER A 214 -14.70 5.27 13.11
CA SER A 214 -15.04 5.59 11.71
C SER A 214 -15.55 7.03 11.53
N TRP A 215 -15.99 7.70 12.59
CA TRP A 215 -16.35 9.12 12.53
C TRP A 215 -15.17 10.02 12.16
N GLY A 216 -13.92 9.58 12.41
CA GLY A 216 -12.71 10.25 11.93
C GLY A 216 -12.35 9.95 10.46
N GLY A 217 -13.18 9.17 9.76
CA GLY A 217 -13.04 8.84 8.34
C GLY A 217 -13.15 7.34 8.06
N ALA A 218 -13.64 6.99 6.86
CA ALA A 218 -13.68 5.61 6.37
C ALA A 218 -12.27 5.00 6.21
N THR A 219 -11.26 5.83 5.97
CA THR A 219 -9.85 5.39 5.99
C THR A 219 -9.42 4.82 7.35
N LEU A 220 -9.91 5.35 8.47
CA LEU A 220 -9.65 4.79 9.80
C LEU A 220 -10.31 3.42 9.96
N PHE A 221 -11.55 3.27 9.50
CA PHE A 221 -12.23 1.97 9.47
C PHE A 221 -11.42 0.91 8.70
N ILE A 222 -10.99 1.23 7.48
CA ILE A 222 -10.20 0.32 6.63
C ILE A 222 -8.91 -0.08 7.34
N SER A 223 -8.25 0.87 8.01
CA SER A 223 -7.01 0.60 8.76
C SER A 223 -7.23 -0.33 9.96
N LEU A 224 -8.30 -0.10 10.73
CA LEU A 224 -8.71 -0.94 11.86
C LEU A 224 -9.06 -2.37 11.40
N PHE A 225 -9.81 -2.48 10.30
CA PHE A 225 -10.19 -3.76 9.72
C PHE A 225 -8.98 -4.52 9.17
N SER A 226 -8.03 -3.84 8.54
CA SER A 226 -6.78 -4.47 8.06
C SER A 226 -5.95 -5.07 9.20
N ASP A 227 -5.86 -4.39 10.34
CA ASP A 227 -5.10 -4.89 11.51
C ASP A 227 -5.86 -6.03 12.20
N LEU A 228 -7.21 -5.94 12.28
CA LEU A 228 -8.04 -7.06 12.75
C LEU A 228 -7.84 -8.31 11.88
N LEU A 229 -7.85 -8.17 10.56
CA LEU A 229 -7.61 -9.28 9.62
C LEU A 229 -6.24 -9.93 9.86
N ALA A 230 -5.20 -9.13 10.15
CA ALA A 230 -3.86 -9.64 10.46
C ALA A 230 -3.85 -10.49 11.74
N ILE A 231 -4.58 -10.07 12.78
CA ILE A 231 -4.72 -10.83 14.03
C ILE A 231 -5.52 -12.12 13.79
N LEU A 232 -6.68 -12.03 13.14
CA LEU A 232 -7.55 -13.19 12.89
C LEU A 232 -6.81 -14.31 12.13
N THR A 233 -5.93 -13.94 11.20
CA THR A 233 -5.20 -14.87 10.33
C THR A 233 -3.78 -15.23 10.80
N ALA A 234 -3.40 -14.88 12.03
CA ALA A 234 -2.04 -15.08 12.55
C ALA A 234 -1.60 -16.55 12.55
N HIS A 235 -2.49 -17.49 12.91
CA HIS A 235 -2.20 -18.92 12.88
C HIS A 235 -1.83 -19.44 11.48
N ILE A 236 -2.48 -18.94 10.42
CA ILE A 236 -2.13 -19.30 9.03
C ILE A 236 -0.70 -18.85 8.69
N TYR A 237 -0.29 -17.67 9.16
CA TYR A 237 1.09 -17.22 9.01
C TYR A 237 2.08 -18.14 9.74
N VAL A 238 1.75 -18.59 10.96
CA VAL A 238 2.60 -19.52 11.71
C VAL A 238 2.69 -20.87 10.99
N CYS A 239 1.57 -21.46 10.55
CA CYS A 239 1.57 -22.70 9.76
C CYS A 239 2.39 -22.57 8.47
N TYR A 240 2.22 -21.45 7.76
CA TYR A 240 3.01 -21.14 6.57
C TYR A 240 4.50 -21.03 6.89
N PHE A 241 4.87 -20.34 7.95
CA PHE A 241 6.26 -20.18 8.35
C PHE A 241 6.93 -21.52 8.68
N VAL A 242 6.25 -22.36 9.47
CA VAL A 242 6.74 -23.70 9.84
C VAL A 242 6.87 -24.60 8.60
N SER A 243 5.82 -24.68 7.77
CA SER A 243 5.85 -25.49 6.55
C SER A 243 6.89 -25.01 5.54
N ASN A 244 7.03 -23.69 5.36
CA ASN A 244 8.06 -23.10 4.50
C ASN A 244 9.48 -23.42 5.01
N ALA A 245 9.70 -23.37 6.33
CA ALA A 245 10.99 -23.70 6.91
C ALA A 245 11.39 -25.16 6.61
N VAL A 246 10.46 -26.10 6.78
CA VAL A 246 10.72 -27.52 6.45
C VAL A 246 10.95 -27.71 4.95
N TYR A 247 10.10 -27.10 4.10
CA TYR A 247 10.24 -27.18 2.65
C TYR A 247 11.58 -26.60 2.15
N ALA A 248 12.00 -25.45 2.68
CA ALA A 248 13.28 -24.84 2.33
C ALA A 248 14.47 -25.75 2.72
N ARG A 249 14.43 -26.36 3.92
CA ARG A 249 15.44 -27.32 4.35
C ARG A 249 15.46 -28.56 3.46
N LEU A 250 14.29 -29.07 3.09
CA LEU A 250 14.14 -30.18 2.17
C LEU A 250 14.79 -29.89 0.81
N LEU A 251 14.53 -28.72 0.21
CA LEU A 251 15.15 -28.32 -1.05
C LEU A 251 16.68 -28.22 -0.94
N THR A 252 17.20 -27.65 0.15
CA THR A 252 18.66 -27.56 0.36
C THR A 252 19.30 -28.93 0.54
N ALA A 253 18.64 -29.85 1.25
CA ALA A 253 19.09 -31.22 1.42
C ALA A 253 19.02 -32.01 0.10
N ALA A 254 17.92 -31.89 -0.64
CA ALA A 254 17.78 -32.52 -1.96
C ALA A 254 18.87 -32.04 -2.92
N GLY A 255 19.16 -30.75 -2.94
CA GLY A 255 20.24 -30.18 -3.76
C GLY A 255 21.63 -30.64 -3.34
N SER A 256 21.91 -30.77 -2.04
CA SER A 256 23.22 -31.25 -1.56
C SER A 256 23.42 -32.74 -1.86
N LEU A 257 22.39 -33.55 -1.66
CA LEU A 257 22.42 -34.97 -1.99
C LEU A 257 22.51 -35.24 -3.49
N TRP A 258 21.79 -34.47 -4.30
CA TRP A 258 21.91 -34.55 -5.76
C TRP A 258 23.33 -34.22 -6.25
N ASN A 259 24.03 -33.33 -5.56
CA ASN A 259 25.45 -33.07 -5.83
C ASN A 259 26.33 -34.23 -5.39
N LEU A 260 26.08 -34.81 -4.20
CA LEU A 260 26.79 -35.99 -3.69
C LEU A 260 26.67 -37.18 -4.66
N SER A 261 25.47 -37.49 -5.15
CA SER A 261 25.23 -38.56 -6.14
C SER A 261 25.95 -38.34 -7.48
N ARG A 262 26.39 -37.12 -7.77
CA ARG A 262 27.17 -36.77 -8.98
C ARG A 262 28.67 -36.61 -8.71
N GLY A 263 29.14 -36.93 -7.51
CA GLY A 263 30.53 -36.71 -7.10
C GLY A 263 30.91 -35.23 -7.00
N LYS A 264 29.96 -34.35 -6.65
CA LYS A 264 30.17 -32.90 -6.53
C LYS A 264 29.99 -32.42 -5.09
N ARG A 265 30.87 -31.53 -4.64
CA ARG A 265 30.78 -30.88 -3.32
C ARG A 265 30.73 -29.36 -3.47
N TYR A 266 29.84 -28.70 -2.73
CA TYR A 266 29.86 -27.25 -2.63
C TYR A 266 31.04 -26.79 -1.75
N ASN A 267 31.91 -25.95 -2.29
CA ASN A 267 33.03 -25.36 -1.59
C ASN A 267 32.66 -23.96 -1.12
N THR A 268 32.46 -23.79 0.19
CA THR A 268 32.09 -22.51 0.81
C THR A 268 33.17 -21.44 0.65
N LEU A 269 34.45 -21.84 0.60
CA LEU A 269 35.58 -20.90 0.51
C LEU A 269 35.70 -20.27 -0.89
N ARG A 270 35.34 -21.01 -1.94
CA ARG A 270 35.43 -20.57 -3.35
C ARG A 270 34.07 -20.31 -3.99
N ASN A 271 32.99 -20.40 -3.21
CA ASN A 271 31.61 -20.18 -3.63
C ASN A 271 31.22 -20.91 -4.94
N ARG A 272 31.71 -22.15 -5.13
CA ARG A 272 31.52 -22.97 -6.34
C ARG A 272 31.38 -24.46 -6.02
N THR A 273 30.82 -25.23 -6.94
CA THR A 273 30.77 -26.70 -6.84
C THR A 273 32.02 -27.33 -7.47
N ASP A 274 32.81 -28.03 -6.67
CA ASP A 274 34.01 -28.75 -7.11
C ASP A 274 33.71 -30.25 -7.25
N THR A 275 34.39 -30.91 -8.18
CA THR A 275 34.40 -32.39 -8.28
C THR A 275 35.17 -32.97 -7.09
N ARG A 276 34.64 -34.01 -6.48
CA ARG A 276 35.27 -34.71 -5.36
C ARG A 276 35.09 -36.20 -5.54
N GLU A 277 36.16 -36.95 -5.29
CA GLU A 277 36.12 -38.40 -5.24
C GLU A 277 35.49 -38.83 -3.91
N TYR A 278 34.43 -39.62 -3.99
CA TYR A 278 33.71 -40.19 -2.86
C TYR A 278 33.85 -41.70 -2.92
N ASP A 279 34.01 -42.34 -1.78
CA ASP A 279 33.98 -43.81 -1.69
C ASP A 279 32.60 -44.34 -2.08
N ILE A 280 32.56 -45.58 -2.58
CA ILE A 280 31.31 -46.23 -3.02
C ILE A 280 30.28 -46.26 -1.89
N ASP A 281 30.70 -46.54 -0.65
CA ASP A 281 29.82 -46.60 0.52
C ASP A 281 29.12 -45.24 0.77
N GLN A 282 29.85 -44.13 0.60
CA GLN A 282 29.31 -42.78 0.76
C GLN A 282 28.30 -42.45 -0.35
N LEU A 283 28.57 -42.89 -1.58
CA LEU A 283 27.68 -42.70 -2.72
C LEU A 283 26.38 -43.51 -2.56
N VAL A 284 26.49 -44.76 -2.09
CA VAL A 284 25.34 -45.62 -1.81
C VAL A 284 24.49 -45.03 -0.69
N PHE A 285 25.10 -44.61 0.42
CA PHE A 285 24.39 -43.95 1.52
C PHE A 285 23.68 -42.66 1.05
N GLY A 286 24.36 -41.83 0.26
CA GLY A 286 23.79 -40.62 -0.33
C GLY A 286 22.60 -40.94 -1.25
N THR A 287 22.69 -42.00 -2.04
CA THR A 287 21.60 -42.42 -2.94
C THR A 287 20.39 -42.93 -2.16
N ILE A 288 20.59 -43.72 -1.10
CA ILE A 288 19.49 -44.17 -0.22
C ILE A 288 18.78 -42.96 0.41
N LEU A 289 19.53 -42.03 1.00
CA LEU A 289 18.92 -40.86 1.64
C LEU A 289 18.26 -39.92 0.61
N PHE A 290 18.77 -39.85 -0.62
CA PHE A 290 18.15 -39.11 -1.72
C PHE A 290 16.81 -39.74 -2.13
N THR A 291 16.76 -41.07 -2.28
CA THR A 291 15.51 -41.77 -2.61
C THR A 291 14.45 -41.59 -1.52
N LEU A 292 14.84 -41.67 -0.24
CA LEU A 292 13.96 -41.38 0.89
C LEU A 292 13.41 -39.95 0.78
N LEU A 293 14.29 -38.97 0.57
CA LEU A 293 13.89 -37.57 0.46
C LEU A 293 12.94 -37.32 -0.72
N ALA A 294 13.18 -37.99 -1.85
CA ALA A 294 12.33 -37.92 -3.04
C ALA A 294 10.93 -38.49 -2.77
N PHE A 295 10.81 -39.55 -1.97
CA PHE A 295 9.50 -40.09 -1.57
C PHE A 295 8.78 -39.23 -0.53
N LEU A 296 9.50 -38.51 0.33
CA LEU A 296 8.91 -37.56 1.27
C LEU A 296 8.47 -36.25 0.60
N PHE A 297 9.10 -35.88 -0.51
CA PHE A 297 8.91 -34.61 -1.18
C PHE A 297 7.46 -34.27 -1.56
N PRO A 298 6.66 -35.16 -2.18
CA PRO A 298 5.28 -34.85 -2.54
C PRO A 298 4.42 -34.46 -1.33
N THR A 299 4.63 -35.14 -0.19
CA THR A 299 3.91 -34.86 1.06
C THR A 299 4.24 -33.47 1.57
N ILE A 300 5.52 -33.14 1.70
CA ILE A 300 5.95 -31.81 2.18
C ILE A 300 5.48 -30.70 1.23
N LEU A 301 5.56 -30.94 -0.08
CA LEU A 301 5.13 -29.98 -1.11
C LEU A 301 3.64 -29.65 -0.99
N VAL A 302 2.77 -30.64 -0.80
CA VAL A 302 1.31 -30.42 -0.75
C VAL A 302 0.91 -29.63 0.51
N TYR A 303 1.42 -30.00 1.69
CA TYR A 303 1.15 -29.25 2.93
C TYR A 303 1.71 -27.82 2.88
N TYR A 304 2.92 -27.64 2.33
CA TYR A 304 3.48 -26.31 2.08
C TYR A 304 2.59 -25.49 1.15
N SER A 305 2.15 -26.09 0.04
CA SER A 305 1.35 -25.40 -0.98
C SER A 305 0.01 -24.92 -0.42
N LEU A 306 -0.65 -25.70 0.44
CA LEU A 306 -1.88 -25.29 1.12
C LEU A 306 -1.70 -23.96 1.86
N PHE A 307 -0.75 -23.90 2.81
CA PHE A 307 -0.55 -22.70 3.62
C PHE A 307 0.04 -21.54 2.82
N ALA A 308 0.85 -21.84 1.80
CA ALA A 308 1.35 -20.84 0.87
C ALA A 308 0.21 -20.16 0.09
N LEU A 309 -0.76 -20.93 -0.41
CA LEU A 309 -1.93 -20.40 -1.12
C LEU A 309 -2.83 -19.57 -0.19
N MET A 310 -3.10 -20.07 1.02
CA MET A 310 -3.86 -19.30 2.01
C MET A 310 -3.15 -17.99 2.38
N ARG A 311 -1.83 -18.03 2.62
CA ARG A 311 -1.03 -16.84 2.91
C ARG A 311 -1.05 -15.85 1.76
N LEU A 312 -0.94 -16.33 0.52
CA LEU A 312 -1.02 -15.50 -0.68
C LEU A 312 -2.40 -14.82 -0.78
N ALA A 313 -3.49 -15.54 -0.54
CA ALA A 313 -4.84 -14.97 -0.54
C ALA A 313 -4.98 -13.85 0.51
N ILE A 314 -4.48 -14.06 1.74
CA ILE A 314 -4.50 -13.05 2.80
C ILE A 314 -3.69 -11.80 2.40
N ILE A 315 -2.48 -12.00 1.85
CA ILE A 315 -1.64 -10.88 1.38
C ILE A 315 -2.34 -10.09 0.27
N LEU A 316 -3.06 -10.75 -0.64
CA LEU A 316 -3.82 -10.07 -1.70
C LEU A 316 -4.98 -9.24 -1.14
N VAL A 317 -5.71 -9.76 -0.15
CA VAL A 317 -6.77 -9.00 0.53
C VAL A 317 -6.18 -7.79 1.25
N GLN A 318 -5.08 -7.97 1.99
CA GLN A 318 -4.39 -6.85 2.65
C GLN A 318 -3.88 -5.81 1.66
N ALA A 319 -3.30 -6.25 0.53
CA ALA A 319 -2.87 -5.33 -0.54
C ALA A 319 -4.06 -4.56 -1.15
N CYS A 320 -5.22 -5.19 -1.28
CA CYS A 320 -6.44 -4.52 -1.73
C CYS A 320 -6.88 -3.43 -0.74
N LEU A 321 -6.86 -3.71 0.56
CA LEU A 321 -7.19 -2.72 1.59
C LEU A 321 -6.17 -1.56 1.61
N GLU A 322 -4.87 -1.85 1.52
CA GLU A 322 -3.82 -0.84 1.50
C GLU A 322 -3.87 0.03 0.24
N THR A 323 -4.20 -0.54 -0.92
CA THR A 323 -4.40 0.24 -2.14
C THR A 323 -5.65 1.12 -2.04
N GLN A 324 -6.78 0.60 -1.55
CA GLN A 324 -7.98 1.39 -1.29
C GLN A 324 -7.68 2.57 -0.34
N LEU A 325 -6.93 2.32 0.73
CA LEU A 325 -6.47 3.35 1.67
C LEU A 325 -5.62 4.42 0.97
N ALA A 326 -4.67 4.02 0.13
CA ALA A 326 -3.83 4.94 -0.63
C ALA A 326 -4.64 5.77 -1.65
N PHE A 327 -5.64 5.18 -2.28
CA PHE A 327 -6.57 5.90 -3.16
C PHE A 327 -7.34 6.95 -2.38
N MET A 328 -8.02 6.58 -1.28
CA MET A 328 -8.83 7.51 -0.49
C MET A 328 -8.02 8.69 0.08
N ASN A 329 -6.77 8.45 0.49
CA ASN A 329 -5.92 9.48 1.09
C ASN A 329 -5.34 10.49 0.07
N HIS A 330 -5.17 10.12 -1.19
CA HIS A 330 -4.42 10.93 -2.16
C HIS A 330 -5.12 11.19 -3.49
N PHE A 331 -6.37 10.72 -3.68
CA PHE A 331 -7.09 10.84 -4.96
C PHE A 331 -7.16 12.30 -5.46
N PRO A 332 -6.81 12.60 -6.72
CA PRO A 332 -6.81 13.95 -7.27
C PRO A 332 -8.24 14.40 -7.63
N LEU A 333 -9.18 14.30 -6.67
CA LEU A 333 -10.60 14.59 -6.84
C LEU A 333 -10.83 16.02 -7.31
N PHE A 334 -10.19 16.99 -6.65
CA PHE A 334 -10.38 18.40 -6.96
C PHE A 334 -9.75 18.77 -8.31
N ALA A 335 -8.60 18.18 -8.65
CA ALA A 335 -8.01 18.36 -9.98
C ALA A 335 -8.91 17.77 -11.08
N LEU A 336 -9.55 16.63 -10.85
CA LEU A 336 -10.51 16.04 -11.78
C LEU A 336 -11.78 16.89 -11.89
N MET A 337 -12.30 17.38 -10.76
CA MET A 337 -13.45 18.30 -10.73
C MET A 337 -13.15 19.56 -11.54
N LEU A 338 -12.00 20.19 -11.31
CA LEU A 338 -11.56 21.36 -12.07
C LEU A 338 -11.42 21.02 -13.56
N ARG A 339 -10.90 19.84 -13.89
CA ARG A 339 -10.81 19.39 -15.28
C ARG A 339 -12.18 19.30 -15.96
N VAL A 340 -13.18 18.77 -15.28
CA VAL A 340 -14.53 18.64 -15.86
C VAL A 340 -15.25 19.98 -15.92
N LYS A 341 -15.15 20.78 -14.86
CA LYS A 341 -15.91 22.03 -14.72
C LYS A 341 -15.28 23.20 -15.47
N ASP A 342 -13.97 23.42 -15.33
CA ASP A 342 -13.24 24.58 -15.86
C ASP A 342 -11.83 24.15 -16.34
N GLN A 343 -11.78 23.62 -17.57
CA GLN A 343 -10.54 23.13 -18.20
C GLN A 343 -9.39 24.16 -18.20
N TRP A 344 -9.71 25.44 -18.27
CA TRP A 344 -8.78 26.57 -18.32
C TRP A 344 -8.02 26.82 -17.01
N ARG A 345 -8.50 26.31 -15.87
CA ARG A 345 -7.83 26.45 -14.56
C ARG A 345 -6.67 25.48 -14.36
N LEU A 346 -6.52 24.49 -15.24
CA LEU A 346 -5.45 23.50 -15.26
C LEU A 346 -4.77 23.52 -16.65
N PRO A 347 -4.01 24.57 -16.98
CA PRO A 347 -3.27 24.63 -18.23
C PRO A 347 -2.21 23.52 -18.25
N GLY A 348 -2.20 22.69 -19.29
CA GLY A 348 -1.18 21.67 -19.49
C GLY A 348 0.04 22.24 -20.20
N PHE A 349 1.23 21.80 -19.82
CA PHE A 349 2.46 22.21 -20.46
C PHE A 349 3.17 21.02 -21.10
N VAL A 350 3.49 21.14 -22.39
CA VAL A 350 4.48 20.29 -23.09
C VAL A 350 5.41 21.25 -23.83
N PHE A 351 6.71 21.19 -23.52
CA PHE A 351 7.75 21.92 -24.26
C PHE A 351 7.92 21.23 -25.63
N GLY A 352 7.45 21.88 -26.69
CA GLY A 352 7.79 21.52 -28.06
C GLY A 352 8.14 22.78 -28.82
N PHE A 353 9.36 22.88 -29.34
CA PHE A 353 9.67 23.86 -30.37
C PHE A 353 8.87 23.47 -31.62
N VAL A 354 7.75 24.15 -31.86
CA VAL A 354 7.07 24.03 -33.15
C VAL A 354 7.84 24.88 -34.15
N SER A 355 8.82 24.27 -34.82
CA SER A 355 9.18 24.71 -36.16
C SER A 355 8.04 24.26 -37.08
N PHE A 356 7.45 25.20 -37.79
CA PHE A 356 6.28 25.01 -38.67
C PHE A 356 6.41 23.72 -39.51
N CYS A 357 5.55 22.72 -39.23
CA CYS A 357 5.10 21.73 -40.20
C CYS A 357 3.66 21.35 -39.85
N VAL A 358 2.75 21.53 -40.81
CA VAL A 358 1.28 21.65 -40.64
C VAL A 358 0.56 20.32 -40.35
N THR A 359 1.22 19.25 -39.91
CA THR A 359 0.58 17.92 -39.88
C THR A 359 0.50 17.20 -38.54
N ASP A 360 1.21 17.60 -37.48
CA ASP A 360 1.18 16.84 -36.22
C ASP A 360 0.89 17.74 -35.01
N ILE A 361 -0.38 17.78 -34.60
CA ILE A 361 -0.84 18.46 -33.38
C ILE A 361 -0.48 17.58 -32.16
N PRO A 362 0.39 18.00 -31.24
CA PRO A 362 0.69 17.23 -30.03
C PRO A 362 -0.50 17.26 -29.06
N LEU A 363 -0.75 16.15 -28.36
CA LEU A 363 -1.78 16.04 -27.31
C LEU A 363 -1.35 16.79 -26.03
N GLY A 364 -1.51 18.12 -25.97
CA GLY A 364 -1.36 18.92 -24.74
C GLY A 364 -0.29 20.02 -24.80
N GLY A 365 -0.62 21.27 -24.45
CA GLY A 365 0.38 22.35 -24.33
C GLY A 365 -0.19 23.77 -24.48
N ILE A 366 0.66 24.79 -24.28
CA ILE A 366 0.42 26.16 -24.76
C ILE A 366 1.16 26.29 -26.09
N TYR A 367 0.46 26.68 -27.16
CA TYR A 367 1.08 26.94 -28.46
C TYR A 367 1.01 28.42 -28.78
N PHE A 368 2.10 28.96 -29.35
CA PHE A 368 2.16 30.33 -29.84
C PHE A 368 1.93 30.32 -31.35
N ILE A 369 0.83 30.92 -31.80
CA ILE A 369 0.59 31.14 -33.23
C ILE A 369 1.09 32.55 -33.56
N LEU A 370 2.10 32.65 -34.43
CA LEU A 370 2.58 33.92 -34.97
C LEU A 370 1.89 34.15 -36.33
N GLU A 371 0.87 35.00 -36.34
CA GLU A 371 0.18 35.35 -37.58
C GLU A 371 1.05 36.34 -38.39
N ARG A 372 1.64 35.86 -39.50
CA ARG A 372 2.65 36.59 -40.30
C ARG A 372 2.17 37.94 -40.85
N ASN A 373 0.85 38.18 -40.89
CA ASN A 373 0.24 39.40 -41.42
C ASN A 373 -0.29 40.38 -40.34
N LYS A 374 -0.19 40.07 -39.04
CA LYS A 374 -0.77 40.93 -37.98
C LYS A 374 0.12 41.25 -36.78
N HIS A 375 1.33 40.70 -36.67
CA HIS A 375 2.16 40.85 -35.45
C HIS A 375 1.40 40.52 -34.14
N VAL A 376 0.41 39.62 -34.19
CA VAL A 376 -0.35 39.20 -33.01
C VAL A 376 0.13 37.82 -32.57
N LEU A 377 0.56 37.73 -31.32
CA LEU A 377 0.87 36.49 -30.64
C LEU A 377 -0.43 35.91 -30.05
N VAL A 378 -0.94 34.81 -30.60
CA VAL A 378 -2.10 34.12 -30.02
C VAL A 378 -1.62 33.02 -29.09
N ILE A 379 -1.97 33.13 -27.81
CA ILE A 379 -1.69 32.14 -26.76
C ILE A 379 -2.96 31.32 -26.55
N GLN A 380 -2.91 30.00 -26.80
CA GLN A 380 -4.02 29.08 -26.49
C GLN A 380 -3.59 28.07 -25.43
N SER A 381 -4.39 27.90 -24.37
CA SER A 381 -4.13 26.90 -23.33
C SER A 381 -4.86 25.59 -23.63
N LEU A 382 -4.12 24.50 -23.88
CA LEU A 382 -4.70 23.15 -23.92
C LEU A 382 -4.76 22.59 -22.49
N PRO A 383 -5.81 21.84 -22.14
CA PRO A 383 -5.96 21.39 -20.77
C PRO A 383 -5.13 20.10 -20.53
N VAL A 384 -4.49 19.93 -19.36
CA VAL A 384 -3.65 18.77 -18.92
C VAL A 384 -4.23 17.36 -19.24
N PRO A 385 -3.52 16.43 -19.90
CA PRO A 385 -4.07 15.10 -20.19
C PRO A 385 -4.35 14.27 -18.91
N PHE A 386 -5.32 13.35 -18.95
CA PHE A 386 -5.64 12.50 -17.80
C PHE A 386 -4.47 11.62 -17.36
N SER A 387 -3.66 11.14 -18.30
CA SER A 387 -2.43 10.36 -18.02
C SER A 387 -1.46 11.10 -17.10
N SER A 388 -1.37 12.42 -17.25
CA SER A 388 -0.57 13.30 -16.42
C SER A 388 -1.13 13.45 -15.01
N ILE A 389 -2.45 13.57 -14.86
CA ILE A 389 -3.12 13.63 -13.54
C ILE A 389 -2.94 12.29 -12.79
N PHE A 390 -3.07 11.16 -13.50
CA PHE A 390 -2.99 9.82 -12.92
C PHE A 390 -1.59 9.20 -12.93
N PHE A 391 -0.55 9.92 -13.35
CA PHE A 391 0.80 9.37 -13.52
C PHE A 391 1.31 8.65 -12.26
N GLN A 392 1.03 9.20 -11.08
CA GLN A 392 1.41 8.57 -9.81
C GLN A 392 0.71 7.22 -9.60
N TYR A 393 -0.58 7.11 -9.93
CA TYR A 393 -1.34 5.85 -9.82
C TYR A 393 -0.87 4.82 -10.83
N ILE A 394 -0.53 5.25 -12.05
CA ILE A 394 0.06 4.36 -13.07
C ILE A 394 1.39 3.80 -12.55
N ARG A 395 2.22 4.63 -11.90
CA ARG A 395 3.46 4.18 -11.27
C ARG A 395 3.22 3.24 -10.07
N LEU A 396 2.22 3.53 -9.24
CA LEU A 396 1.84 2.66 -8.12
C LEU A 396 1.37 1.29 -8.62
N SER A 397 0.47 1.29 -9.60
CA SER A 397 -0.07 0.10 -10.24
C SER A 397 1.05 -0.74 -10.86
N SER A 398 1.98 -0.10 -11.58
CA SER A 398 3.16 -0.78 -12.14
C SER A 398 4.03 -1.43 -11.04
N ARG A 399 4.26 -0.75 -9.92
CA ARG A 399 4.98 -1.32 -8.76
C ARG A 399 4.25 -2.52 -8.18
N LEU A 400 2.94 -2.39 -7.95
CA LEU A 400 2.11 -3.46 -7.42
C LEU A 400 2.12 -4.69 -8.33
N ALA A 401 1.94 -4.47 -9.64
CA ALA A 401 1.98 -5.50 -10.67
C ALA A 401 3.36 -6.19 -10.75
N SER A 402 4.45 -5.43 -10.58
CA SER A 402 5.80 -5.99 -10.56
C SER A 402 6.09 -6.84 -9.32
N HIS A 403 5.49 -6.48 -8.18
CA HIS A 403 5.72 -7.16 -6.92
C HIS A 403 4.88 -8.43 -6.81
N TYR A 404 3.59 -8.35 -7.16
CA TYR A 404 2.65 -9.47 -7.17
C TYR A 404 2.58 -10.19 -8.52
N ASN A 405 3.62 -10.08 -9.35
CA ASN A 405 3.69 -10.81 -10.61
C ASN A 405 3.62 -12.33 -10.34
N PRO A 406 2.70 -13.07 -11.00
CA PRO A 406 2.49 -14.49 -10.73
C PRO A 406 3.75 -15.33 -10.94
N LEU A 407 4.59 -15.00 -11.93
CA LEU A 407 5.85 -15.71 -12.20
C LEU A 407 6.88 -15.49 -11.08
N ARG A 408 6.94 -14.26 -10.54
CA ARG A 408 7.82 -13.93 -9.42
C ARG A 408 7.37 -14.65 -8.15
N LEU A 409 6.07 -14.64 -7.86
CA LEU A 409 5.49 -15.32 -6.70
C LEU A 409 5.71 -16.83 -6.80
N LEU A 410 5.43 -17.43 -7.97
CA LEU A 410 5.68 -18.84 -8.25
C LEU A 410 7.17 -19.18 -8.05
N ARG A 411 8.08 -18.36 -8.56
CA ARG A 411 9.53 -18.57 -8.35
C ARG A 411 9.92 -18.51 -6.88
N ARG A 412 9.35 -17.60 -6.08
CA ARG A 412 9.59 -17.55 -4.63
C ARG A 412 9.06 -18.79 -3.92
N LEU A 413 7.86 -19.24 -4.28
CA LEU A 413 7.26 -20.47 -3.76
C LEU A 413 8.12 -21.70 -4.07
N LEU A 414 8.52 -21.87 -5.32
CA LEU A 414 9.36 -23.00 -5.75
C LEU A 414 10.78 -22.99 -5.15
N THR A 415 11.26 -21.83 -4.69
CA THR A 415 12.58 -21.70 -4.05
C THR A 415 12.52 -21.76 -2.52
N GLY A 416 11.32 -21.93 -1.93
CA GLY A 416 11.13 -21.93 -0.47
C GLY A 416 11.43 -20.57 0.19
N LYS A 417 11.40 -19.48 -0.58
CA LYS A 417 11.55 -18.11 -0.06
C LYS A 417 10.21 -17.61 0.48
N LEU A 418 10.26 -16.88 1.60
CA LEU A 418 9.07 -16.34 2.23
C LEU A 418 8.33 -15.35 1.32
N LEU A 419 6.99 -15.46 1.34
CA LEU A 419 6.07 -14.50 0.76
C LEU A 419 5.97 -13.28 1.67
N GLU A 420 6.65 -12.21 1.28
CA GLU A 420 6.62 -10.93 1.97
C GLU A 420 5.53 -10.04 1.36
N PRO A 421 4.70 -9.37 2.18
CA PRO A 421 3.82 -8.31 1.69
C PRO A 421 4.66 -7.13 1.19
N ILE A 422 4.08 -6.31 0.31
CA ILE A 422 4.72 -5.04 -0.07
C ILE A 422 4.86 -4.19 1.20
N PRO A 423 6.03 -3.61 1.48
CA PRO A 423 6.16 -2.74 2.63
C PRO A 423 5.25 -1.52 2.48
N ARG A 424 4.50 -1.21 3.54
CA ARG A 424 3.50 -0.13 3.58
C ARG A 424 4.05 1.24 3.20
N TYR A 425 5.30 1.55 3.58
CA TYR A 425 5.98 2.79 3.19
C TYR A 425 6.18 2.93 1.68
N SER A 426 6.24 1.84 0.92
CA SER A 426 6.47 1.87 -0.54
C SER A 426 5.20 2.17 -1.34
N ILE A 427 4.04 1.92 -0.72
CA ILE A 427 2.70 2.26 -1.22
C ILE A 427 2.38 3.72 -0.88
N ARG A 428 2.83 4.19 0.31
CA ARG A 428 2.67 5.58 0.71
C ARG A 428 3.58 6.50 -0.10
N TYR A 429 2.99 7.51 -0.73
CA TYR A 429 3.75 8.58 -1.36
C TYR A 429 4.14 9.61 -0.29
N SER A 430 5.35 9.53 0.27
CA SER A 430 5.85 10.63 1.11
C SER A 430 6.25 11.81 0.23
N LYS A 431 5.81 13.03 0.60
CA LYS A 431 6.34 14.29 0.05
C LYS A 431 7.85 14.43 0.26
N SER A 432 8.44 13.67 1.20
CA SER A 432 9.81 13.81 1.69
C SER A 432 10.84 12.86 1.05
N THR A 433 10.55 12.17 -0.06
CA THR A 433 11.62 11.46 -0.80
C THR A 433 12.46 12.44 -1.62
N LYS A 434 13.02 13.44 -0.94
CA LYS A 434 14.37 13.91 -1.26
C LYS A 434 15.25 12.68 -1.05
N LYS A 435 15.79 12.14 -2.15
CA LYS A 435 16.72 11.01 -2.22
C LYS A 435 17.38 10.72 -0.85
N ARG A 436 16.92 9.68 -0.15
CA ARG A 436 17.89 8.88 0.61
C ARG A 436 18.59 8.06 -0.46
N THR A 437 19.67 8.62 -0.98
CA THR A 437 20.68 7.86 -1.72
C THR A 437 21.12 6.69 -0.85
N GLU A 438 21.33 5.58 -1.55
CA GLU A 438 21.88 4.31 -1.08
C GLU A 438 23.04 4.45 -0.10
#